data_AF-A0A5C5CJH0-F1
#
_entry.id   AF-A0A5C5CJH0-F1
#
_cell.length_a   1.000
_cell.length_b   1.000
_cell.length_c   1.000
_cell.angle_alpha   90.00
_cell.angle_beta   90.00
_cell.angle_gamma   90.00
#
_symmetry.space_group_name_H-M   'P 1'
#
loop_
_entity.id
_entity.type
_entity.pdbx_description
1 polymer ?
#
loop_
_entity_poly.entity_id
_entity_poly.type
_entity_poly.pdbx_seq_one_letter_code
_entity_poly.pdbx_strand_id
1 'polypeptide(L)'
;MASELERKEAFLKVWFDAPENIHWAHGMSNGVEKDISDTFDRAIAAWNTRPAPAATDTGLVTVAENLARTIWGYFKGGPEAIAWFDNNKSLDGPTWLIEQCRSQAGDLLAAERAKTERWHKKAMDAGVIVHSDGTTSHPMRKELDSLKADNAAQAARIKELEAALDHSEGDYWRFLHNQCLELGQAHKALEAKLAAAEQTARAAHETLIEINPSNYNHDDVCQLNDASVEAIFLLADILGETHGKTKEWWDERRAVLGGKP
;
A
#
# COMPACT_ATOMS: atom_id res chain seq x y z
N MET A 1 9.46 8.30 0.66
CA MET A 1 9.64 9.67 1.20
C MET A 1 9.37 9.59 2.69
N ALA A 2 10.27 10.08 3.55
CA ALA A 2 10.03 10.10 4.99
C ALA A 2 8.81 10.97 5.31
N SER A 3 7.93 10.45 6.15
CA SER A 3 6.77 11.14 6.73
C SER A 3 7.20 12.38 7.52
N GLU A 4 6.28 13.32 7.71
CA GLU A 4 6.54 14.53 8.49
C GLU A 4 7.00 14.22 9.92
N LEU A 5 6.44 13.15 10.51
CA LEU A 5 6.80 12.65 11.83
C LEU A 5 8.25 12.17 11.88
N GLU A 6 8.67 11.37 10.91
CA GLU A 6 10.05 10.87 10.81
C GLU A 6 11.07 12.01 10.65
N ARG A 7 10.68 13.10 9.97
CA ARG A 7 11.54 14.29 9.84
C ARG A 7 11.66 15.08 11.14
N LYS A 8 10.55 15.21 11.90
CA LYS A 8 10.53 15.88 13.21
C LYS A 8 11.36 15.11 14.23
N GLU A 9 11.24 13.78 14.28
CA GLU A 9 12.07 12.93 15.15
C GLU A 9 13.55 13.00 14.79
N ALA A 10 13.90 12.96 13.50
CA ALA A 10 15.28 13.06 13.05
C ALA A 10 15.91 14.41 13.44
N PHE A 11 15.16 15.51 13.31
CA PHE A 11 15.62 16.84 13.73
C PHE A 11 15.86 16.91 15.25
N LEU A 12 14.93 16.41 16.07
CA LEU A 12 15.06 16.45 17.53
C LEU A 12 16.20 15.57 18.04
N LYS A 13 16.44 14.40 17.43
CA LYS A 13 17.57 13.52 17.76
C LYS A 13 18.91 14.20 17.50
N VAL A 14 19.05 14.89 16.37
CA VAL A 14 20.26 15.64 16.02
C VAL A 14 20.45 16.85 16.94
N TRP A 15 19.36 17.51 17.36
CA TRP A 15 19.44 18.74 18.15
C TRP A 15 19.74 18.50 19.63
N PHE A 16 19.21 17.43 20.22
CA PHE A 16 19.40 17.10 21.64
C PHE A 16 20.47 16.04 21.91
N ASP A 17 21.14 15.55 20.86
CA ASP A 17 22.13 14.46 20.92
C ASP A 17 21.58 13.22 21.68
N ALA A 18 20.31 12.90 21.42
CA ALA A 18 19.60 11.86 22.13
C ALA A 18 20.09 10.47 21.67
N PRO A 19 20.42 9.55 22.60
CA PRO A 19 20.82 8.17 22.26
C PRO A 19 19.78 7.47 21.38
N GLU A 20 20.23 6.58 20.49
CA GLU A 20 19.41 5.88 19.49
C GLU A 20 18.19 5.11 20.08
N ASN A 21 18.20 4.88 21.39
CA ASN A 21 17.24 4.03 22.10
C ASN A 21 16.16 4.83 22.86
N ILE A 22 16.23 6.18 22.84
CA ILE A 22 15.20 7.01 23.46
C ILE A 22 14.05 7.19 22.48
N HIS A 23 13.00 6.40 22.69
CA HIS A 23 11.67 6.71 22.15
C HIS A 23 11.04 7.76 23.05
N TRP A 24 10.73 8.93 22.50
CA TRP A 24 9.98 9.96 23.23
C TRP A 24 8.62 9.37 23.59
N ALA A 25 8.40 9.09 24.87
CA ALA A 25 7.19 8.45 25.34
C ALA A 25 5.98 9.33 24.99
N HIS A 26 5.10 8.82 24.12
CA HIS A 26 3.80 9.41 23.77
C HIS A 26 2.82 9.31 24.96
N GLY A 27 3.18 9.95 26.07
CA GLY A 27 2.40 10.02 27.30
C GLY A 27 2.42 11.41 27.94
N MET A 28 2.94 12.43 27.26
CA MET A 28 2.75 13.81 27.67
C MET A 28 1.41 14.29 27.12
N SER A 29 0.54 14.78 28.00
CA SER A 29 -0.81 15.22 27.65
C SER A 29 -0.80 16.16 26.43
N ASN A 30 -1.72 15.94 25.49
CA ASN A 30 -1.85 16.61 24.19
C ASN A 30 -1.69 18.14 24.17
N GLY A 31 -1.80 18.84 25.31
CA GLY A 31 -1.55 20.28 25.42
C GLY A 31 -0.06 20.66 25.40
N VAL A 32 0.80 19.95 26.14
CA VAL A 32 2.23 20.32 26.29
C VAL A 32 3.00 20.02 25.01
N GLU A 33 2.73 18.86 24.39
CA GLU A 33 3.35 18.50 23.11
C GLU A 33 2.94 19.46 21.99
N LYS A 34 1.69 19.91 22.00
CA LYS A 34 1.19 20.94 21.10
C LYS A 34 1.86 22.29 21.34
N ASP A 35 1.96 22.74 22.59
CA ASP A 35 2.59 24.03 22.91
C ASP A 35 4.08 24.06 22.53
N ILE A 36 4.78 22.94 22.69
CA ILE A 36 6.18 22.78 22.27
C ILE A 36 6.27 22.79 20.73
N SER A 37 5.42 22.00 20.04
CA SER A 37 5.39 21.98 18.57
C SER A 37 5.06 23.35 17.98
N ASP A 38 4.04 24.04 18.50
CA ASP A 38 3.63 25.38 18.07
C ASP A 38 4.74 26.41 18.34
N THR A 39 5.58 26.19 19.35
CA THR A 39 6.75 27.02 19.64
C THR A 39 7.87 26.77 18.62
N PHE A 40 8.12 25.52 18.24
CA PHE A 40 9.07 25.20 17.18
C PHE A 40 8.62 25.73 15.82
N ASP A 41 7.35 25.57 15.46
CA ASP A 41 6.82 26.05 14.19
C ASP A 41 6.90 27.58 14.08
N ARG A 42 6.64 28.31 15.19
CA ARG A 42 6.85 29.77 15.25
C ARG A 42 8.32 30.16 15.12
N ALA A 43 9.24 29.41 15.75
CA ALA A 43 10.68 29.68 15.63
C ALA A 43 11.19 29.45 14.20
N ILE A 44 10.74 28.38 13.54
CA ILE A 44 11.07 28.07 12.14
C ILE A 44 10.49 29.13 11.20
N ALA A 45 9.23 29.52 11.39
CA ALA A 45 8.61 30.58 10.59
C ALA A 45 9.38 31.90 10.71
N ALA A 46 9.74 32.31 11.93
CA ALA A 46 10.53 33.51 12.18
C ALA A 46 11.93 33.45 11.54
N TRP A 47 12.56 32.27 11.56
CA TRP A 47 13.86 32.05 10.91
C TRP A 47 13.77 32.21 9.40
N ASN A 48 12.74 31.66 8.76
CA ASN A 48 12.55 31.68 7.32
C ASN A 48 12.17 33.06 6.78
N THR A 49 11.50 33.90 7.59
CA THR A 49 11.08 35.25 7.18
C THR A 49 12.04 36.36 7.62
N ARG A 50 13.22 36.01 8.17
CA ARG A 50 14.14 37.05 8.62
C ARG A 50 14.72 37.82 7.43
N PRO A 51 14.90 39.14 7.54
CA PRO A 51 15.67 39.90 6.56
C PRO A 51 17.10 39.35 6.49
N ALA A 52 17.67 39.35 5.29
CA ALA A 52 19.07 38.99 5.09
C ALA A 52 19.93 39.84 6.03
N PRO A 53 20.77 39.22 6.88
CA PRO A 53 21.51 39.96 7.90
C PRO A 53 22.35 41.07 7.25
N ALA A 54 22.28 42.28 7.81
CA ALA A 54 23.29 43.28 7.52
C ALA A 54 24.66 42.68 7.88
N ALA A 55 25.69 42.92 7.06
CA ALA A 55 26.96 42.19 7.06
C ALA A 55 27.72 42.13 8.41
N THR A 56 27.27 42.86 9.43
CA THR A 56 27.87 42.95 10.77
C THR A 56 27.07 42.24 11.88
N ASP A 57 25.84 41.80 11.65
CA ASP A 57 25.07 41.03 12.62
C ASP A 57 24.63 39.72 11.96
N THR A 58 25.26 38.60 12.33
CA THR A 58 24.96 37.28 11.77
C THR A 58 23.58 36.76 12.15
N GLY A 59 22.78 37.52 12.91
CA GLY A 59 21.47 37.12 13.43
C GLY A 59 21.55 36.03 14.50
N LEU A 60 22.73 35.44 14.70
CA LEU A 60 23.01 34.44 15.74
C LEU A 60 22.97 35.05 17.13
N VAL A 61 23.36 36.33 17.26
CA VAL A 61 23.27 37.08 18.53
C VAL A 61 21.81 37.27 18.93
N THR A 62 20.97 37.71 18.00
CA THR A 62 19.53 37.89 18.23
C THR A 62 18.84 36.56 18.58
N VAL A 63 19.24 35.46 17.93
CA VAL A 63 18.70 34.12 18.20
C VAL A 63 19.16 33.60 19.57
N ALA A 64 20.44 33.77 19.93
CA ALA A 64 20.94 33.40 21.26
C ALA A 64 20.26 34.20 22.37
N GLU A 65 20.07 35.51 22.18
CA GLU A 65 19.36 36.37 23.15
C GLU A 65 17.89 35.98 23.29
N ASN A 66 17.19 35.69 22.18
CA ASN A 66 15.79 35.24 22.21
C ASN A 66 15.65 33.85 22.84
N LEU A 67 16.60 32.95 22.61
CA LEU A 67 16.61 31.62 23.20
C LEU A 67 16.89 31.70 24.71
N ALA A 68 17.90 32.45 25.12
CA ALA A 68 18.20 32.71 26.53
C ALA A 68 17.00 33.34 27.26
N ARG A 69 16.31 34.30 26.61
CA ARG A 69 15.10 34.94 27.13
C ARG A 69 13.95 33.93 27.31
N THR A 70 13.75 33.05 26.33
CA THR A 70 12.70 32.03 26.37
C THR A 70 12.97 30.97 27.43
N ILE A 71 14.20 30.46 27.51
CA ILE A 71 14.64 29.49 28.53
C ILE A 71 14.48 30.09 29.93
N TRP A 72 14.90 31.35 30.12
CA TRP A 72 14.76 32.02 31.40
C TRP A 72 13.29 32.21 31.81
N GLY A 73 12.45 32.68 30.87
CA GLY A 73 11.00 32.79 31.09
C GLY A 73 10.35 31.46 31.48
N TYR A 74 10.77 30.37 30.85
CA TYR A 74 10.24 29.03 31.13
C TYR A 74 10.64 28.52 32.52
N PHE A 75 11.93 28.60 32.88
CA PHE A 75 12.42 28.06 34.16
C PHE A 75 12.14 28.94 35.38
N LYS A 76 11.87 30.25 35.18
CA LYS A 76 11.71 31.21 36.28
C LYS A 76 10.30 31.77 36.43
N GLY A 77 9.30 31.21 35.74
CA GLY A 77 7.89 31.39 36.12
C GLY A 77 7.06 32.34 35.23
N GLY A 78 7.35 32.42 33.93
CA GLY A 78 6.44 33.04 32.96
C GLY A 78 6.76 34.51 32.61
N PRO A 79 5.76 35.30 32.15
CA PRO A 79 5.98 36.61 31.53
C PRO A 79 6.72 37.63 32.41
N GLU A 80 6.54 37.55 33.73
CA GLU A 80 7.22 38.42 34.70
C GLU A 80 8.74 38.17 34.74
N ALA A 81 9.17 36.92 34.54
CA ALA A 81 10.59 36.57 34.46
C ALA A 81 11.24 37.04 33.14
N ILE A 82 10.46 37.08 32.05
CA ILE A 82 10.89 37.66 30.77
C ILE A 82 11.06 39.18 30.90
N ALA A 83 10.09 39.85 31.53
CA ALA A 83 10.18 41.28 31.80
C ALA A 83 11.38 41.62 32.71
N TRP A 84 11.64 40.80 33.73
CA TRP A 84 12.84 40.94 34.56
C TRP A 84 14.13 40.74 33.75
N PHE A 85 14.20 39.72 32.89
CA PHE A 85 15.35 39.49 32.01
C PHE A 85 15.63 40.71 31.14
N ASP A 86 14.60 41.25 30.49
CA ASP A 86 14.73 42.42 29.61
C ASP A 86 15.12 43.70 30.37
N ASN A 87 14.61 43.89 31.59
CA ASN A 87 14.88 45.06 32.43
C ASN A 87 16.27 45.01 33.12
N ASN A 88 16.90 43.84 33.23
CA ASN A 88 18.18 43.67 33.95
C ASN A 88 19.34 43.26 33.02
N LYS A 89 19.18 43.36 31.69
CA LYS A 89 20.24 43.06 30.71
C LYS A 89 21.55 43.82 30.94
N SER A 90 21.48 45.01 31.55
CA SER A 90 22.64 45.88 31.81
C SER A 90 23.27 45.73 33.19
N LEU A 91 22.74 44.86 34.07
CA LEU A 91 23.16 44.71 35.47
C LEU A 91 23.92 43.40 35.72
N ASP A 92 24.76 42.95 34.77
CA ASP A 92 25.36 41.61 34.79
C ASP A 92 24.31 40.49 34.90
N GLY A 93 23.23 40.62 34.11
CA GLY A 93 22.30 39.51 33.86
C GLY A 93 22.99 38.31 33.19
N PRO A 94 22.30 37.49 32.40
CA PRO A 94 22.91 36.34 31.73
C PRO A 94 23.85 36.75 30.57
N THR A 95 24.62 37.82 30.72
CA THR A 95 25.72 38.25 29.85
C THR A 95 26.70 37.11 29.61
N TRP A 96 27.06 36.35 30.65
CA TRP A 96 27.92 35.16 30.52
C TRP A 96 27.32 34.08 29.61
N LEU A 97 25.98 33.92 29.62
CA LEU A 97 25.29 32.96 28.76
C LEU A 97 25.26 33.45 27.30
N ILE A 98 25.04 34.75 27.08
CA ILE A 98 25.08 35.36 25.74
C ILE A 98 26.50 35.26 25.17
N GLU A 99 27.54 35.56 25.96
CA GLU A 99 28.94 35.44 25.55
C GLU A 99 29.34 33.98 25.27
N GLN A 100 28.90 33.04 26.11
CA GLN A 100 29.12 31.61 25.88
C GLN A 100 28.44 31.14 24.59
N CYS A 101 27.20 31.56 24.32
CA CYS A 101 26.51 31.27 23.07
C CYS A 101 27.23 31.90 21.86
N ARG A 102 27.76 33.12 21.99
CA ARG A 102 28.56 33.77 20.92
C ARG A 102 29.84 32.99 20.63
N SER A 103 30.57 32.57 21.67
CA SER A 103 31.80 31.77 21.52
C SER A 103 31.51 30.45 20.82
N GLN A 104 30.51 29.70 21.28
CA GLN A 104 30.12 28.42 20.69
C GLN A 104 29.62 28.56 19.24
N ALA A 105 28.89 29.63 18.93
CA ALA A 105 28.46 29.92 17.56
C ALA A 105 29.66 30.22 16.64
N GLY A 106 30.68 30.92 17.15
CA GLY A 106 31.93 31.15 16.44
C GLY A 106 32.67 29.85 16.11
N ASP A 107 32.80 28.96 17.08
CA ASP A 107 33.46 27.66 16.91
C ASP A 107 32.72 26.75 15.92
N LEU A 108 31.39 26.70 16.00
CA LEU A 108 30.56 25.94 15.04
C LEU A 108 30.68 26.49 13.62
N LEU A 109 30.72 27.81 13.47
CA LEU A 109 30.87 28.44 12.16
C LEU A 109 32.27 28.22 11.57
N ALA A 110 33.31 28.22 12.40
CA ALA A 110 34.66 27.85 12.00
C ALA A 110 34.74 26.36 11.58
N ALA A 111 34.10 25.47 12.33
CA ALA A 111 34.04 24.04 12.01
C ALA A 111 33.28 23.77 10.69
N GLU A 112 32.16 24.43 10.46
CA GLU A 112 31.41 24.30 9.20
C GLU A 112 32.16 24.90 8.01
N ARG A 113 32.90 26.01 8.18
CA ARG A 113 33.80 26.53 7.15
C ARG A 113 34.92 25.54 6.83
N ALA A 114 35.59 24.98 7.84
CA ALA A 114 36.64 23.99 7.64
C ALA A 114 36.13 22.72 6.95
N LYS A 115 34.91 22.27 7.29
CA LYS A 115 34.24 21.15 6.64
C LYS A 115 33.91 21.47 5.18
N THR A 116 33.37 22.66 4.91
CA THR A 116 33.08 23.14 3.56
C THR A 116 34.35 23.22 2.71
N GLU A 117 35.43 23.77 3.25
CA GLU A 117 36.73 23.86 2.60
C GLU A 117 37.34 22.48 2.34
N ARG A 118 37.21 21.54 3.29
CA ARG A 118 37.62 20.14 3.11
C ARG A 118 36.85 19.47 1.97
N TRP A 119 35.54 19.66 1.88
CA TRP A 119 34.73 19.13 0.79
C TRP A 119 35.06 19.78 -0.55
N HIS A 120 35.28 21.10 -0.56
CA HIS A 120 35.70 21.83 -1.75
C HIS A 120 37.04 21.33 -2.28
N LYS A 121 38.02 21.13 -1.38
CA LYS A 121 39.32 20.55 -1.71
C LYS A 121 39.19 19.11 -2.22
N LYS A 122 38.41 18.27 -1.55
CA LYS A 122 38.16 16.89 -2.00
C LYS A 122 37.48 16.84 -3.37
N ALA A 123 36.58 17.79 -3.63
CA ALA A 123 35.93 17.95 -4.93
C ALA A 123 36.92 18.43 -6.00
N MET A 124 37.83 19.36 -5.69
CA MET A 124 38.92 19.76 -6.59
C MET A 124 39.90 18.61 -6.89
N ASP A 125 40.33 17.87 -5.86
CA ASP A 125 41.26 16.74 -6.01
C ASP A 125 40.64 15.59 -6.82
N ALA A 126 39.31 15.40 -6.72
CA ALA A 126 38.55 14.48 -7.55
C ALA A 126 38.23 15.04 -8.96
N GLY A 127 38.61 16.28 -9.26
CA GLY A 127 38.34 16.99 -10.51
C GLY A 127 36.86 17.37 -10.72
N VAL A 128 36.06 17.42 -9.65
CA VAL A 128 34.63 17.79 -9.72
C VAL A 128 34.46 19.30 -9.97
N ILE A 129 35.46 20.11 -9.60
CA ILE A 129 35.42 21.58 -9.74
C ILE A 129 36.44 22.01 -10.80
N VAL A 130 35.94 22.63 -11.87
CA VAL A 130 36.70 23.06 -13.05
C VAL A 130 37.58 24.26 -12.73
N HIS A 131 38.80 24.31 -13.27
CA HIS A 131 39.53 25.57 -13.40
C HIS A 131 38.72 26.55 -14.28
N SER A 132 38.80 27.85 -13.99
CA SER A 132 38.04 28.90 -14.68
C SER A 132 38.37 29.08 -16.17
N ASP A 133 39.23 28.25 -16.75
CA ASP A 133 39.69 28.32 -18.14
C ASP A 133 38.84 27.51 -19.12
N GLY A 134 37.86 26.73 -18.62
CA GLY A 134 36.81 26.11 -19.46
C GLY A 134 37.28 24.98 -20.37
N THR A 135 38.55 24.55 -20.30
CA THR A 135 39.12 23.52 -21.16
C THR A 135 39.60 22.31 -20.37
N THR A 136 38.68 21.52 -19.85
CA THR A 136 38.92 20.09 -19.66
C THR A 136 37.63 19.30 -19.89
N SER A 137 37.65 18.44 -20.91
CA SER A 137 36.64 17.40 -21.10
C SER A 137 36.82 16.39 -19.96
N HIS A 138 36.16 16.64 -18.83
CA HIS A 138 36.33 15.86 -17.61
C HIS A 138 35.87 14.41 -17.85
N PRO A 139 36.67 13.37 -17.52
CA PRO A 139 36.26 11.96 -17.65
C PRO A 139 34.93 11.67 -16.94
N MET A 140 34.65 12.37 -15.82
CA MET A 140 33.37 12.30 -15.11
C MET A 140 32.16 12.79 -15.93
N ARG A 141 32.33 13.72 -16.88
CA ARG A 141 31.22 14.15 -17.75
C ARG A 141 30.84 13.05 -18.73
N LYS A 142 31.84 12.37 -19.30
CA LYS A 142 31.61 11.18 -20.14
C LYS A 142 30.94 10.06 -19.35
N GLU A 143 31.40 9.83 -18.11
CA GLU A 143 30.80 8.85 -17.21
C GLU A 143 29.36 9.23 -16.84
N LEU A 144 29.08 10.50 -16.53
CA LEU A 144 27.72 10.99 -16.27
C LEU A 144 26.80 10.81 -17.48
N ASP A 145 27.27 11.16 -18.67
CA ASP A 145 26.48 11.01 -19.90
C ASP A 145 26.26 9.51 -20.23
N SER A 146 27.24 8.64 -19.96
CA SER A 146 27.09 7.18 -20.03
C SER A 146 26.03 6.67 -19.05
N LEU A 147 26.12 7.07 -17.77
CA LEU A 147 25.15 6.67 -16.74
C LEU A 147 23.74 7.18 -17.05
N LYS A 148 23.60 8.38 -17.64
CA LYS A 148 22.31 8.88 -18.13
C LYS A 148 21.76 8.02 -19.25
N ALA A 149 22.59 7.61 -20.20
CA ALA A 149 22.18 6.73 -21.29
C ALA A 149 21.78 5.34 -20.76
N ASP A 150 22.54 4.78 -19.84
CA ASP A 150 22.24 3.48 -19.20
C ASP A 150 20.95 3.54 -18.40
N ASN A 151 20.74 4.60 -17.60
CA ASN A 151 19.49 4.81 -16.87
C ASN A 151 18.29 4.98 -17.82
N ALA A 152 18.46 5.67 -18.95
CA ALA A 152 17.41 5.80 -19.95
C ALA A 152 17.08 4.45 -20.62
N ALA A 153 18.10 3.64 -20.92
CA ALA A 153 17.91 2.30 -21.48
C ALA A 153 17.24 1.35 -20.48
N GLN A 154 17.63 1.40 -19.20
CA GLN A 154 16.98 0.64 -18.13
C GLN A 154 15.52 1.06 -17.94
N ALA A 155 15.23 2.37 -17.94
CA ALA A 155 13.85 2.86 -17.85
C ALA A 155 12.98 2.40 -19.03
N ALA A 156 13.53 2.40 -20.26
CA ALA A 156 12.84 1.85 -21.42
C ALA A 156 12.58 0.35 -21.26
N ARG A 157 13.56 -0.43 -20.78
CA ARG A 157 13.41 -1.87 -20.55
C ARG A 157 12.40 -2.20 -19.46
N ILE A 158 12.36 -1.43 -18.37
CA ILE A 158 11.36 -1.57 -17.32
C ILE A 158 9.97 -1.37 -17.91
N LYS A 159 9.77 -0.31 -18.71
CA LYS A 159 8.49 -0.03 -19.36
C LYS A 159 8.05 -1.13 -20.32
N GLU A 160 8.96 -1.74 -21.07
CA GLU A 160 8.67 -2.91 -21.91
C GLU A 160 8.21 -4.11 -21.08
N LEU A 161 8.89 -4.38 -19.96
CA LEU A 161 8.55 -5.50 -19.07
C LEU A 161 7.22 -5.28 -18.36
N GLU A 162 6.93 -4.05 -17.91
CA GLU A 162 5.63 -3.67 -17.35
C GLU A 162 4.52 -3.88 -18.38
N ALA A 163 4.70 -3.43 -19.62
CA ALA A 163 3.72 -3.66 -20.69
C ALA A 163 3.52 -5.16 -21.02
N ALA A 164 4.59 -5.95 -21.00
CA ALA A 164 4.50 -7.40 -21.19
C ALA A 164 3.79 -8.09 -20.03
N LEU A 165 4.03 -7.65 -18.79
CA LEU A 165 3.37 -8.16 -17.60
C LEU A 165 1.88 -7.86 -17.63
N ASP A 166 1.50 -6.60 -17.90
CA ASP A 166 0.11 -6.18 -18.05
C ASP A 166 -0.63 -7.00 -19.11
N HIS A 167 0.02 -7.27 -20.24
CA HIS A 167 -0.55 -8.11 -21.29
C HIS A 167 -0.77 -9.56 -20.82
N SER A 168 0.23 -10.14 -20.14
CA SER A 168 0.15 -11.50 -19.63
C SER A 168 -0.91 -11.68 -18.54
N GLU A 169 -1.08 -10.69 -17.66
CA GLU A 169 -2.13 -10.70 -16.65
C GLU A 169 -3.52 -10.63 -17.30
N GLY A 170 -3.69 -9.76 -18.30
CA GLY A 170 -4.95 -9.65 -19.04
C GLY A 170 -5.37 -10.97 -19.71
N ASP A 171 -4.43 -11.68 -20.33
CA ASP A 171 -4.70 -12.98 -20.95
C ASP A 171 -4.98 -14.08 -19.92
N TYR A 172 -4.24 -14.10 -18.80
CA TYR A 172 -4.50 -15.03 -17.70
C TYR A 172 -5.90 -14.84 -17.09
N TRP A 173 -6.31 -13.59 -16.85
CA TRP A 173 -7.65 -13.29 -16.34
C TRP A 173 -8.75 -13.67 -17.33
N ARG A 174 -8.54 -13.44 -18.63
CA ARG A 174 -9.48 -13.86 -19.68
C ARG A 174 -9.63 -15.38 -19.71
N PHE A 175 -8.53 -16.11 -19.61
CA PHE A 175 -8.54 -17.56 -19.53
C PHE A 175 -9.32 -18.08 -18.32
N LEU A 176 -9.05 -17.56 -17.13
CA LEU A 176 -9.80 -17.94 -15.92
C LEU A 176 -11.29 -17.60 -16.03
N HIS A 177 -11.63 -16.42 -16.58
CA HIS A 177 -13.02 -16.03 -16.79
C HIS A 177 -13.77 -17.01 -17.69
N ASN A 178 -13.15 -17.42 -18.80
CA ASN A 178 -13.74 -18.40 -19.72
C ASN A 178 -13.93 -19.76 -19.06
N GLN A 179 -12.95 -20.25 -18.29
CA GLN A 179 -13.11 -21.50 -17.53
C GLN A 179 -14.27 -21.42 -16.53
N CYS A 180 -14.40 -20.32 -15.79
CA CYS A 180 -15.51 -20.13 -14.87
C CYS A 180 -16.87 -20.12 -15.61
N LEU A 181 -16.93 -19.52 -16.79
CA LEU A 181 -18.13 -19.53 -17.63
C LEU A 181 -18.50 -20.95 -18.08
N GLU A 182 -17.52 -21.71 -18.59
CA GLU A 182 -17.70 -23.09 -19.03
C GLU A 182 -18.15 -24.01 -17.88
N LEU A 183 -17.50 -23.90 -16.72
CA LEU A 183 -17.88 -24.63 -15.52
C LEU A 183 -19.29 -24.26 -15.05
N GLY A 184 -19.66 -22.97 -15.10
CA GLY A 184 -21.00 -22.52 -14.76
C GLY A 184 -22.08 -23.05 -15.70
N GLN A 185 -21.78 -23.15 -17.00
CA GLN A 185 -22.68 -23.77 -17.98
C GLN A 185 -22.81 -25.27 -17.76
N ALA A 186 -21.69 -25.96 -17.51
CA ALA A 186 -21.69 -27.39 -17.19
C ALA A 186 -22.50 -27.71 -15.93
N HIS A 187 -22.36 -26.88 -14.88
CA HIS A 187 -23.14 -27.01 -13.64
C HIS A 187 -24.64 -26.91 -13.90
N LYS A 188 -25.07 -25.85 -14.60
CA LYS A 188 -26.49 -25.66 -14.97
C LYS A 188 -27.04 -26.83 -15.79
N ALA A 189 -26.25 -27.37 -16.72
CA ALA A 189 -26.65 -28.53 -17.51
C ALA A 189 -26.78 -29.79 -16.66
N LEU A 190 -25.90 -30.00 -15.67
CA LEU A 190 -26.00 -31.10 -14.72
C LEU A 190 -27.20 -30.96 -13.79
N GLU A 191 -27.47 -29.77 -13.27
CA GLU A 191 -28.67 -29.50 -12.46
C GLU A 191 -29.96 -29.78 -13.23
N ALA A 192 -30.02 -29.39 -14.51
CA ALA A 192 -31.16 -29.70 -15.38
C ALA A 192 -31.34 -31.22 -15.59
N LYS A 193 -30.23 -31.96 -15.79
CA LYS A 193 -30.26 -33.42 -15.90
C LYS A 193 -30.71 -34.09 -14.61
N LEU A 194 -30.23 -33.60 -13.46
CA LEU A 194 -30.63 -34.11 -12.15
C LEU A 194 -32.13 -33.89 -11.91
N ALA A 195 -32.63 -32.67 -12.17
CA ALA A 195 -34.05 -32.36 -12.02
C ALA A 195 -34.94 -33.23 -12.92
N ALA A 196 -34.51 -33.49 -14.16
CA ALA A 196 -35.20 -34.41 -15.05
C ALA A 196 -35.20 -35.85 -14.48
N ALA A 197 -34.04 -36.34 -14.03
CA ALA A 197 -33.92 -37.68 -13.46
C ALA A 197 -34.78 -37.85 -12.19
N GLU A 198 -34.84 -36.84 -11.32
CA GLU A 198 -35.71 -36.84 -10.13
C GLU A 198 -37.19 -36.90 -10.50
N GLN A 199 -37.59 -36.19 -11.57
CA GLN A 199 -38.96 -36.20 -12.07
C GLN A 199 -39.36 -37.58 -12.60
N THR A 200 -38.51 -38.20 -13.42
CA THR A 200 -38.76 -39.56 -13.94
C THR A 200 -38.79 -40.59 -12.83
N ALA A 201 -37.86 -40.52 -11.87
CA ALA A 201 -37.83 -41.44 -10.73
C ALA A 201 -39.12 -41.31 -9.91
N ARG A 202 -39.64 -40.09 -9.74
CA ARG A 202 -40.94 -39.86 -9.10
C ARG A 202 -42.09 -40.46 -9.89
N ALA A 203 -42.12 -40.26 -11.22
CA ALA A 203 -43.14 -40.85 -12.08
C ALA A 203 -43.13 -42.39 -12.00
N ALA A 204 -41.96 -43.02 -12.09
CA ALA A 204 -41.81 -44.47 -11.93
C ALA A 204 -42.28 -44.94 -10.55
N HIS A 205 -41.94 -44.22 -9.48
CA HIS A 205 -42.38 -44.53 -8.13
C HIS A 205 -43.91 -44.42 -7.98
N GLU A 206 -44.54 -43.38 -8.54
CA GLU A 206 -46.00 -43.23 -8.57
C GLU A 206 -46.67 -44.39 -9.30
N THR A 207 -46.16 -44.79 -10.47
CA THR A 207 -46.65 -45.97 -11.20
C THR A 207 -46.51 -47.26 -10.39
N LEU A 208 -45.38 -47.45 -9.69
CA LEU A 208 -45.17 -48.62 -8.83
C LEU A 208 -46.10 -48.63 -7.61
N ILE A 209 -46.42 -47.46 -7.05
CA ILE A 209 -47.42 -47.33 -5.97
C ILE A 209 -48.79 -47.75 -6.47
N GLU A 210 -49.20 -47.31 -7.67
CA GLU A 210 -50.48 -47.69 -8.25
C GLU A 210 -50.57 -49.21 -8.36
N ILE A 211 -49.50 -49.86 -8.85
CA ILE A 211 -49.29 -51.32 -9.05
C ILE A 211 -49.29 -52.17 -7.76
N ASN A 212 -49.44 -51.57 -6.58
CA ASN A 212 -49.41 -52.30 -5.31
C ASN A 212 -50.42 -53.48 -5.29
N PRO A 213 -49.98 -54.75 -5.08
CA PRO A 213 -50.83 -55.94 -5.10
C PRO A 213 -52.01 -55.89 -4.12
N SER A 214 -51.92 -55.04 -3.09
CA SER A 214 -52.99 -54.80 -2.11
C SER A 214 -54.20 -54.09 -2.71
N ASN A 215 -54.06 -53.46 -3.87
CA ASN A 215 -55.09 -52.66 -4.55
C ASN A 215 -55.86 -53.45 -5.64
N TYR A 216 -55.50 -54.71 -5.90
CA TYR A 216 -55.95 -55.46 -7.07
C TYR A 216 -56.36 -56.90 -6.74
N ASN A 217 -57.33 -57.44 -7.47
CA ASN A 217 -57.67 -58.86 -7.44
C ASN A 217 -56.96 -59.62 -8.58
N HIS A 218 -57.09 -60.95 -8.63
CA HIS A 218 -56.38 -61.82 -9.59
C HIS A 218 -56.55 -61.40 -11.06
N ASP A 219 -57.72 -60.89 -11.45
CA ASP A 219 -58.01 -60.55 -12.84
C ASP A 219 -57.39 -59.19 -13.25
N ASP A 220 -57.16 -58.31 -12.28
CA ASP A 220 -56.49 -57.02 -12.47
C ASP A 220 -54.98 -57.18 -12.69
N VAL A 221 -54.36 -58.24 -12.13
CA VAL A 221 -52.91 -58.51 -12.25
C VAL A 221 -52.46 -58.71 -13.70
N CYS A 222 -53.33 -59.20 -14.57
CA CYS A 222 -53.04 -59.34 -16.01
C CYS A 222 -53.00 -58.00 -16.75
N GLN A 223 -53.73 -56.98 -16.28
CA GLN A 223 -53.70 -55.62 -16.85
C GLN A 223 -52.54 -54.77 -16.27
N LEU A 224 -52.01 -55.15 -15.10
CA LEU A 224 -50.88 -54.50 -14.45
C LEU A 224 -49.53 -54.65 -15.17
N ASN A 225 -49.39 -55.67 -16.01
CA ASN A 225 -48.12 -55.98 -16.66
C ASN A 225 -47.66 -54.82 -17.56
N ASP A 226 -48.59 -54.16 -18.24
CA ASP A 226 -48.29 -53.02 -19.13
C ASP A 226 -47.77 -51.81 -18.34
N ALA A 227 -48.40 -51.47 -17.20
CA ALA A 227 -47.94 -50.36 -16.34
C ALA A 227 -46.58 -50.66 -15.69
N SER A 228 -46.34 -51.93 -15.33
CA SER A 228 -45.07 -52.39 -14.75
C SER A 228 -43.92 -52.28 -15.75
N VAL A 229 -44.18 -52.68 -17.00
CA VAL A 229 -43.24 -52.57 -18.12
C VAL A 229 -42.93 -51.10 -18.44
N GLU A 230 -43.92 -50.23 -18.36
CA GLU A 230 -43.72 -48.78 -18.54
C GLU A 230 -42.82 -48.18 -17.46
N ALA A 231 -43.02 -48.52 -16.18
CA ALA A 231 -42.14 -48.09 -15.09
C ALA A 231 -40.69 -48.58 -15.28
N ILE A 232 -40.51 -49.82 -15.73
CA ILE A 232 -39.19 -50.38 -16.05
C ILE A 232 -38.52 -49.59 -17.17
N PHE A 233 -39.25 -49.28 -18.25
CA PHE A 233 -38.68 -48.53 -19.37
C PHE A 233 -38.33 -47.08 -19.03
N LEU A 234 -39.07 -46.43 -18.11
CA LEU A 234 -38.70 -45.10 -17.61
C LEU A 234 -37.38 -45.13 -16.83
N LEU A 235 -37.20 -46.12 -15.96
CA LEU A 235 -35.96 -46.28 -15.19
C LEU A 235 -34.78 -46.69 -16.07
N ALA A 236 -35.02 -47.56 -17.06
CA ALA A 236 -34.00 -48.03 -17.97
C ALA A 236 -33.35 -46.90 -18.78
N ASP A 237 -34.14 -45.92 -19.24
CA ASP A 237 -33.63 -44.77 -20.01
C ASP A 237 -32.66 -43.92 -19.17
N ILE A 238 -32.93 -43.74 -17.88
CA ILE A 238 -32.03 -43.03 -16.95
C ILE A 238 -30.77 -43.83 -16.63
N LEU A 239 -30.92 -45.13 -16.40
CA LEU A 239 -29.82 -46.02 -16.07
C LEU A 239 -28.91 -46.31 -17.28
N GLY A 240 -29.34 -45.94 -18.49
CA GLY A 240 -28.64 -46.26 -19.73
C GLY A 240 -28.77 -47.74 -20.12
N GLU A 241 -29.80 -48.42 -19.61
CA GLU A 241 -30.09 -49.82 -19.92
C GLU A 241 -30.95 -49.92 -21.19
N THR A 242 -30.57 -50.81 -22.10
CA THR A 242 -31.24 -50.90 -23.40
C THR A 242 -32.36 -51.94 -23.44
N HIS A 243 -32.34 -52.93 -22.53
CA HIS A 243 -33.24 -54.09 -22.50
C HIS A 243 -33.50 -54.73 -23.88
N GLY A 244 -32.46 -54.80 -24.72
CA GLY A 244 -32.53 -55.38 -26.06
C GLY A 244 -33.26 -54.51 -27.12
N LYS A 245 -33.59 -53.26 -26.79
CA LYS A 245 -34.12 -52.27 -27.74
C LYS A 245 -32.99 -51.51 -28.42
N THR A 246 -33.22 -51.08 -29.66
CA THR A 246 -32.25 -50.29 -30.42
C THR A 246 -32.29 -48.81 -30.03
N LYS A 247 -31.27 -48.06 -30.42
CA LYS A 247 -31.22 -46.61 -30.16
C LYS A 247 -32.37 -45.87 -30.82
N GLU A 248 -32.71 -46.24 -32.06
CA GLU A 248 -33.81 -45.66 -32.82
C GLU A 248 -35.15 -45.84 -32.09
N TRP A 249 -35.38 -47.00 -31.49
CA TRP A 249 -36.58 -47.26 -30.70
C TRP A 249 -36.68 -46.34 -29.47
N TRP A 250 -35.57 -46.12 -28.77
CA TRP A 250 -35.51 -45.20 -27.63
C TRP A 250 -35.69 -43.73 -28.05
N ASP A 251 -35.13 -43.34 -29.19
CA ASP A 251 -35.32 -41.99 -29.77
C ASP A 251 -36.80 -41.76 -30.13
N GLU A 252 -37.46 -42.74 -30.76
CA GLU A 252 -38.90 -42.70 -31.07
C GLU A 252 -39.75 -42.64 -29.79
N ARG A 253 -39.45 -43.47 -28.80
CA ARG A 253 -40.15 -43.47 -27.52
C ARG A 253 -40.04 -42.13 -26.80
N ARG A 254 -38.85 -41.54 -26.74
CA ARG A 254 -38.64 -40.19 -26.18
C ARG A 254 -39.42 -39.13 -26.95
N ALA A 255 -39.53 -39.25 -28.28
CA ALA A 255 -40.35 -38.35 -29.07
C ALA A 255 -41.85 -38.46 -28.74
N VAL A 256 -42.37 -39.68 -28.55
CA VAL A 256 -43.78 -39.93 -28.18
C VAL A 256 -44.12 -39.39 -26.78
N LEU A 257 -43.21 -39.52 -25.81
CA LEU A 257 -43.37 -38.98 -24.46
C LEU A 257 -43.15 -37.45 -24.38
N GLY A 258 -42.92 -36.79 -25.52
CA GLY A 258 -42.76 -35.34 -25.61
C GLY A 258 -41.36 -34.84 -25.20
N GLY A 259 -40.34 -35.67 -25.30
CA GLY A 259 -38.95 -35.33 -25.00
C GLY A 259 -38.66 -35.10 -23.52
N LYS A 260 -39.60 -35.45 -22.64
CA LYS A 260 -39.35 -35.55 -21.20
C LYS A 260 -38.57 -36.85 -20.96
N PRO A 261 -37.34 -36.77 -20.41
CA PRO A 261 -36.71 -37.93 -19.80
C PRO A 261 -37.62 -38.53 -18.72
#